data_AF-D2QR64-F1
#
_entry.id   AF-D2QR64-F1
#
_cell.length_a   1.000
_cell.length_b   1.000
_cell.length_c   1.000
_cell.angle_alpha   90.00
_cell.angle_beta   90.00
_cell.angle_gamma   90.00
#
_symmetry.space_group_name_H-M   'P 1'
#
loop_
_entity.id
_entity.type
_entity.pdbx_description
1 polymer ?
#
loop_
_entity_poly.entity_id
_entity_poly.type
_entity_poly.pdbx_seq_one_letter_code
_entity_poly.pdbx_strand_id
1 'polypeptide(L)'
;MPRTLSCDTLALSGQANGRLIRSEVIRKKPDHIKPGDVFLLRTLTTGPTPADDWYHTGLITAISGDVVETIEGNTDLKGGSNGTAVFSRVRNFRKTTLDVFTIDGL
;
A
#
# COMPACT_ATOMS: atom_id res chain seq x y z
N MET A 1 -2.28 7.88 -20.73
CA MET A 1 -1.31 8.02 -19.62
C MET A 1 -1.64 6.95 -18.59
N PRO A 2 -0.67 6.15 -18.10
CA PRO A 2 -0.93 5.23 -16.99
C PRO A 2 -1.27 6.08 -15.76
N ARG A 3 -2.35 5.75 -15.05
CA ARG A 3 -2.92 6.59 -13.96
C ARG A 3 -2.20 6.44 -12.61
N THR A 4 -1.10 5.69 -12.53
CA THR A 4 -0.51 5.20 -11.26
C THR A 4 1.01 5.36 -11.12
N LEU A 5 1.68 6.05 -12.06
CA LEU A 5 3.16 6.14 -12.12
C LEU A 5 3.84 6.50 -10.78
N SER A 6 3.22 7.34 -9.95
CA SER A 6 3.79 7.76 -8.67
C SER A 6 3.82 6.63 -7.63
N CYS A 7 2.87 5.69 -7.64
CA CYS A 7 2.86 4.54 -6.73
C CYS A 7 3.97 3.55 -7.11
N ASP A 8 4.11 3.24 -8.39
CA ASP A 8 5.21 2.41 -8.90
C ASP A 8 6.57 3.05 -8.58
N THR A 9 6.71 4.36 -8.78
CA THR A 9 7.95 5.09 -8.45
C THR A 9 8.31 4.97 -6.97
N LEU A 10 7.33 5.11 -6.07
CA LEU A 10 7.56 4.95 -4.63
C LEU A 10 7.96 3.51 -4.28
N ALA A 11 7.28 2.52 -4.87
CA ALA A 11 7.60 1.11 -4.66
C ALA A 11 9.02 0.75 -5.13
N LEU A 12 9.38 1.15 -6.35
CA LEU A 12 10.69 0.93 -6.94
C LEU A 12 11.80 1.63 -6.14
N SER A 13 11.55 2.86 -5.66
CA SER A 13 12.48 3.56 -4.75
C SER A 13 12.66 2.80 -3.45
N GLY A 14 11.57 2.32 -2.85
CA GLY A 14 11.58 1.48 -1.65
C GLY A 14 12.35 0.17 -1.85
N GLN A 15 12.23 -0.46 -3.02
CA GLN A 15 13.02 -1.64 -3.35
C GLN A 15 14.50 -1.30 -3.44
N ALA A 16 14.85 -0.21 -4.14
CA ALA A 16 16.23 0.19 -4.36
C ALA A 16 16.96 0.57 -3.06
N ASN A 17 16.23 1.07 -2.06
CA ASN A 17 16.81 1.51 -0.78
C ASN A 17 16.48 0.59 0.41
N GLY A 18 15.87 -0.57 0.16
CA GLY A 18 15.54 -1.56 1.21
C GLY A 18 14.39 -1.17 2.13
N ARG A 19 13.58 -0.16 1.79
CA ARG A 19 12.42 0.29 2.59
C ARG A 19 11.08 -0.30 2.15
N LEU A 20 11.02 -1.06 1.05
CA LEU A 20 9.78 -1.76 0.66
C LEU A 20 9.65 -3.10 1.39
N ILE A 21 8.69 -3.18 2.30
CA ILE A 21 8.27 -4.40 2.98
C ILE A 21 7.13 -5.04 2.18
N ARG A 22 7.36 -6.26 1.71
CA ARG A 22 6.40 -6.99 0.86
C ARG A 22 5.26 -7.60 1.65
N SER A 23 4.09 -7.72 1.04
CA SER A 23 2.87 -8.27 1.66
C SER A 23 3.08 -9.67 2.27
N GLU A 24 3.93 -10.48 1.64
CA GLU A 24 4.29 -11.83 2.10
C GLU A 24 5.07 -11.78 3.43
N VAL A 25 5.87 -10.74 3.65
CA VAL A 25 6.59 -10.48 4.90
C VAL A 25 5.62 -9.96 5.96
N ILE A 26 4.80 -8.95 5.62
CA ILE A 26 3.83 -8.34 6.53
C ILE A 26 2.86 -9.38 7.10
N ARG A 27 2.37 -10.30 6.25
CA ARG A 27 1.51 -11.41 6.70
C ARG A 27 2.21 -12.31 7.73
N LYS A 28 3.52 -12.51 7.64
CA LYS A 28 4.25 -13.35 8.61
C LYS A 28 4.68 -12.56 9.85
N LYS A 29 4.97 -11.28 9.69
CA LYS A 29 5.57 -10.39 10.68
C LYS A 29 4.91 -9.00 10.62
N PRO A 30 3.68 -8.85 11.12
CA PRO A 30 2.96 -7.57 11.06
C PRO A 30 3.56 -6.49 11.96
N ASP A 31 4.44 -6.86 12.89
CA ASP A 31 5.23 -5.98 13.74
C ASP A 31 6.33 -5.20 13.00
N HIS A 32 6.61 -5.53 11.73
CA HIS A 32 7.56 -4.83 10.89
C HIS A 32 7.00 -3.52 10.27
N ILE A 33 5.70 -3.27 10.38
CA ILE A 33 5.06 -2.04 9.91
C ILE A 33 4.61 -1.20 11.11
N LYS A 34 4.52 0.11 10.94
CA LYS A 34 4.15 1.04 12.02
C LYS A 34 3.27 2.20 11.54
N PRO A 35 2.54 2.88 12.45
CA PRO A 35 1.89 4.15 12.12
C PRO A 35 2.89 5.15 11.53
N GLY A 36 2.47 5.86 10.49
CA GLY A 36 3.30 6.77 9.71
C GLY A 36 3.91 6.13 8.45
N ASP A 37 3.97 4.81 8.35
CA ASP A 37 4.38 4.13 7.12
C ASP A 37 3.35 4.35 5.99
N VAL A 38 3.82 4.21 4.74
CA VAL A 38 2.99 4.37 3.54
C VAL A 38 2.62 2.98 2.99
N PHE A 39 1.34 2.65 2.95
CA PHE A 39 0.90 1.40 2.32
C PHE A 39 0.78 1.57 0.80
N LEU A 40 1.01 0.50 0.06
CA LEU A 40 0.85 0.42 -1.38
C LEU A 40 -0.01 -0.81 -1.74
N LEU A 41 -1.13 -0.59 -2.42
CA LEU A 41 -1.91 -1.70 -2.98
C LEU A 41 -1.30 -2.17 -4.28
N ARG A 42 -1.12 -3.47 -4.39
CA ARG A 42 -0.49 -4.11 -5.55
C ARG A 42 -1.45 -5.07 -6.23
N THR A 43 -1.56 -4.97 -7.54
CA THR A 43 -2.26 -5.96 -8.36
C THR A 43 -1.38 -7.20 -8.50
N LEU A 44 -1.97 -8.38 -8.29
CA LEU A 44 -1.34 -9.65 -8.64
C LEU A 44 -1.80 -10.05 -10.05
N THR A 45 -1.15 -9.53 -11.10
CA THR A 45 -1.43 -10.02 -12.46
C THR A 45 -0.65 -11.29 -12.75
N THR A 46 -1.34 -12.38 -13.08
CA THR A 46 -0.77 -13.64 -13.60
C THR A 46 -0.82 -13.68 -15.14
N GLY A 47 -0.55 -12.54 -15.80
CA GLY A 47 -0.60 -12.38 -17.26
C GLY A 47 0.69 -11.76 -17.83
N PRO A 48 0.75 -11.44 -19.14
CA PRO A 48 1.96 -10.96 -19.82
C PRO A 48 2.39 -9.53 -19.43
N THR A 49 1.65 -8.86 -18.56
CA THR A 49 1.96 -7.55 -17.99
C THR A 49 3.02 -7.66 -16.87
N PRO A 50 3.80 -6.60 -16.56
CA PRO A 50 4.91 -6.67 -15.62
C PRO A 50 4.52 -7.22 -14.25
N ALA A 51 5.50 -7.85 -13.60
CA ALA A 51 5.34 -8.73 -12.45
C ALA A 51 4.74 -8.08 -11.19
N ASP A 52 4.59 -6.75 -11.13
CA ASP A 52 3.97 -5.99 -10.04
C ASP A 52 3.43 -4.65 -10.57
N ASP A 53 2.21 -4.26 -10.19
CA ASP A 53 1.59 -2.95 -10.53
C ASP A 53 0.97 -2.36 -9.26
N TRP A 54 1.47 -1.21 -8.80
CA TRP A 54 0.97 -0.54 -7.60
C TRP A 54 0.04 0.61 -7.98
N TYR A 55 -1.19 0.58 -7.47
CA TYR A 55 -2.24 1.44 -7.99
C TYR A 55 -2.87 2.39 -6.98
N HIS A 56 -2.57 2.23 -5.70
CA HIS A 56 -3.14 3.07 -4.65
C HIS A 56 -2.26 3.12 -3.42
N THR A 57 -2.33 4.22 -2.69
CA THR A 57 -1.47 4.48 -1.53
C THR A 57 -2.18 5.31 -0.48
N GLY A 58 -1.64 5.29 0.74
CA GLY A 58 -2.03 6.20 1.82
C GLY A 58 -1.18 5.95 3.06
N LEU A 59 -1.54 6.61 4.16
CA LEU A 59 -0.80 6.52 5.42
C LEU A 59 -1.44 5.50 6.33
N ILE A 60 -0.62 4.69 7.00
CA ILE A 60 -1.06 3.83 8.11
C ILE A 60 -1.17 4.69 9.37
N THR A 61 -2.33 4.66 10.04
CA THR A 61 -2.57 5.39 11.29
C THR A 61 -2.60 4.50 12.52
N ALA A 62 -2.98 3.22 12.35
CA ALA A 62 -2.94 2.22 13.41
C ALA A 62 -2.85 0.81 12.82
N ILE A 63 -2.40 -0.14 13.63
CA ILE A 63 -2.34 -1.57 13.30
C ILE A 63 -3.00 -2.33 14.44
N SER A 64 -3.91 -3.25 14.11
CA SER A 64 -4.61 -4.08 15.09
C SER A 64 -4.89 -5.45 14.49
N GLY A 65 -4.25 -6.49 15.03
CA GLY A 65 -4.35 -7.85 14.51
C GLY A 65 -3.99 -7.92 13.03
N ASP A 66 -4.95 -8.34 12.19
CA ASP A 66 -4.79 -8.52 10.74
C ASP A 66 -5.24 -7.31 9.90
N VAL A 67 -5.48 -6.17 10.54
CA VAL A 67 -5.91 -4.94 9.87
C VAL A 67 -4.98 -3.76 10.13
N VAL A 68 -4.95 -2.86 9.15
CA VAL A 68 -4.40 -1.51 9.28
C VAL A 68 -5.52 -0.50 9.12
N GLU A 69 -5.51 0.51 9.98
CA GLU A 69 -6.29 1.73 9.80
C GLU A 69 -5.46 2.69 8.96
N THR A 70 -6.10 3.36 8.01
CA THR A 70 -5.42 4.18 7.01
C THR A 70 -6.13 5.50 6.77
N ILE A 71 -5.38 6.51 6.30
CA ILE A 71 -5.91 7.74 5.72
C ILE A 71 -5.48 7.81 4.26
N GLU A 72 -6.45 8.00 3.37
CA GLU A 72 -6.28 7.81 1.94
C GLU A 72 -6.93 8.94 1.16
N GLY A 73 -6.16 9.58 0.27
CA GLY A 73 -6.67 10.57 -0.67
C GLY A 73 -7.34 9.91 -1.88
N ASN A 74 -8.00 10.74 -2.70
CA ASN A 74 -8.63 10.31 -3.96
C ASN A 74 -9.47 9.03 -3.82
N THR A 75 -10.16 8.88 -2.68
CA THR A 75 -11.01 7.73 -2.38
C THR A 75 -12.49 8.14 -2.42
N ASP A 76 -13.39 7.24 -2.78
CA ASP A 76 -14.84 7.42 -2.68
C ASP A 76 -15.50 6.20 -2.00
N LEU A 77 -16.79 6.27 -1.71
CA LEU A 77 -17.54 5.14 -1.15
C LEU A 77 -17.72 3.97 -2.14
N LYS A 78 -17.44 4.17 -3.43
CA LYS A 78 -17.78 3.25 -4.53
C LYS A 78 -16.55 2.50 -5.10
N GLY A 79 -15.33 2.81 -4.67
CA GLY A 79 -14.08 2.25 -5.19
C GLY A 79 -13.64 2.82 -6.55
N GLY A 80 -14.10 4.02 -6.93
CA GLY A 80 -13.74 4.66 -8.20
C GLY A 80 -12.30 5.16 -8.25
N SER A 81 -11.75 5.30 -9.46
CA SER A 81 -10.37 5.78 -9.68
C SER A 81 -10.18 7.29 -9.41
N ASN A 82 -11.28 8.03 -9.27
CA ASN A 82 -11.30 9.47 -8.99
C ASN A 82 -12.16 9.70 -7.74
N GLY A 83 -11.57 9.51 -6.56
CA GLY A 83 -12.29 9.79 -5.34
C GLY A 83 -12.43 11.28 -5.07
N THR A 84 -13.35 11.60 -4.18
CA THR A 84 -13.82 12.98 -3.97
C THR A 84 -13.30 13.61 -2.68
N ALA A 85 -12.67 12.82 -1.80
CA ALA A 85 -12.17 13.31 -0.52
C ALA A 85 -11.06 12.40 0.05
N VAL A 86 -10.58 12.81 1.23
CA VAL A 86 -9.73 12.01 2.10
C VAL A 86 -10.63 11.19 3.04
N PHE A 87 -10.38 9.89 3.16
CA PHE A 87 -11.17 8.99 4.02
C PHE A 87 -10.29 8.16 4.95
N SER A 88 -10.83 7.87 6.13
CA SER A 88 -10.33 6.77 6.96
C SER A 88 -10.84 5.44 6.42
N ARG A 89 -9.98 4.42 6.37
CA ARG A 89 -10.34 3.05 5.95
C ARG A 89 -9.70 2.03 6.89
N VAL A 90 -10.30 0.84 6.90
CA VAL A 90 -9.74 -0.35 7.55
C VAL A 90 -9.45 -1.36 6.46
N ARG A 91 -8.19 -1.79 6.35
CA ARG A 91 -7.74 -2.75 5.34
C ARG A 91 -7.22 -4.01 6.01
N ASN A 92 -7.71 -5.16 5.56
CA ASN A 92 -7.20 -6.45 6.01
C ASN A 92 -6.07 -6.93 5.09
N PHE A 93 -4.84 -6.96 5.59
CA PHE A 93 -3.65 -7.32 4.80
C PHE A 93 -3.51 -8.84 4.54
N ARG A 94 -4.43 -9.66 5.05
CA ARG A 94 -4.58 -11.07 4.65
C ARG A 94 -5.37 -11.22 3.36
N LYS A 95 -6.32 -10.30 3.11
CA LYS A 95 -7.24 -10.34 1.95
C LYS A 95 -6.76 -9.46 0.79
N THR A 96 -5.96 -8.45 1.09
CA THR A 96 -5.41 -7.54 0.09
C THR A 96 -3.90 -7.74 -0.02
N THR A 97 -3.37 -7.60 -1.24
CA THR A 97 -1.92 -7.52 -1.46
C THR A 97 -1.49 -6.10 -1.15
N LEU A 98 -1.02 -5.91 0.08
CA LEU A 98 -0.62 -4.63 0.64
C LEU A 98 0.87 -4.72 0.97
N ASP A 99 1.68 -4.01 0.19
CA ASP A 99 3.09 -3.76 0.51
C ASP A 99 3.18 -2.46 1.32
N VAL A 100 4.31 -2.22 1.99
CA VAL A 100 4.54 -1.01 2.80
C VAL A 100 5.90 -0.42 2.51
N PHE A 101 5.94 0.88 2.22
CA PHE A 101 7.16 1.67 2.29
C PHE A 101 7.33 2.16 3.74
N THR A 102 8.38 1.71 4.41
CA THR A 102 8.62 2.12 5.79
C THR A 102 9.35 3.46 5.88
N ILE A 103 8.95 4.28 6.84
CA ILE A 103 9.63 5.54 7.18
C ILE A 103 10.71 5.35 8.25
N ASP A 104 10.99 4.11 8.65
CA ASP A 104 12.02 3.85 9.65
C ASP A 104 13.40 4.33 9.20
N GLY A 105 14.08 5.07 10.09
CA GLY A 105 15.38 5.66 9.83
C GLY A 105 15.41 6.74 8.73
N LEU A 106 14.29 7.41 8.45
CA LEU A 106 14.25 8.68 7.69
C LEU A 106 14.39 9.91 8.59
#